data_AF-A0A3M8EFX9-F1
#
_entry.id   AF-A0A3M8EFX9-F1
#
_cell.length_a   1.000
_cell.length_b   1.000
_cell.length_c   1.000
_cell.angle_alpha   90.00
_cell.angle_beta   90.00
_cell.angle_gamma   90.00
#
_symmetry.space_group_name_H-M   'P 1'
#
loop_
_entity.id
_entity.type
_entity.pdbx_description
1 polymer ?
#
loop_
_entity_poly.entity_id
_entity_poly.type
_entity_poly.pdbx_seq_one_letter_code
_entity_poly.pdbx_strand_id
1 'polypeptide(L)'
;MAKGYQANRERMEQVGVLGKVLAKRAGFACEWCEGKGDLRPWDYLPDAEPSEETLALLCSRCRELADGRKGDAHELRGIRNALWSQVPAVAEGAARVLAKSREPWVREAIEESLIDEAVKAELLR
;
A
#
# COMPACT_ATOMS: atom_id res chain seq x y z
N MET A 1 1.76 29.54 9.03
CA MET A 1 2.41 28.70 7.99
C MET A 1 3.51 27.77 8.52
N ALA A 2 4.05 27.93 9.74
CA ALA A 2 5.12 27.07 10.28
C ALA A 2 4.67 25.69 10.82
N LYS A 3 3.44 25.58 11.34
CA LYS A 3 2.95 24.37 12.04
C LYS A 3 2.85 23.13 11.13
N GLY A 4 2.39 23.30 9.88
CA GLY A 4 2.28 22.20 8.92
C GLY A 4 3.65 21.69 8.43
N TYR A 5 4.63 22.58 8.28
CA TYR A 5 5.99 22.22 7.91
C TYR A 5 6.69 21.39 9.00
N GLN A 6 6.52 21.80 10.27
CA GLN A 6 7.07 21.07 11.41
C GLN A 6 6.46 19.66 11.53
N ALA A 7 5.13 19.55 11.47
CA ALA A 7 4.43 18.27 11.53
C ALA A 7 4.82 17.32 10.38
N ASN A 8 4.95 17.84 9.15
CA ASN A 8 5.40 17.04 8.02
C ASN A 8 6.84 16.52 8.23
N ARG A 9 7.75 17.36 8.73
CA ARG A 9 9.14 16.98 9.00
C ARG A 9 9.24 15.91 10.10
N GLU A 10 8.49 16.07 11.18
CA GLU A 10 8.43 15.08 12.27
C GLU A 10 7.91 13.72 11.75
N ARG A 11 6.88 13.72 10.89
CA ARG A 11 6.39 12.49 10.26
C ARG A 11 7.47 11.84 9.38
N MET A 12 8.15 12.62 8.54
CA MET A 12 9.21 12.09 7.69
C MET A 12 10.36 11.46 8.50
N GLU A 13 10.67 12.02 9.66
CA GLU A 13 11.65 11.45 10.58
C GLU A 13 11.16 10.12 11.18
N GLN A 14 9.93 10.07 11.66
CA GLN A 14 9.31 8.83 12.18
C GLN A 14 9.30 7.71 11.12
N VAL A 15 8.88 8.03 9.89
CA VAL A 15 8.90 7.09 8.76
C VAL A 15 10.33 6.67 8.43
N GLY A 16 11.28 7.61 8.48
CA GLY A 16 12.70 7.36 8.19
C GLY A 16 13.32 6.31 9.12
N VAL A 17 12.95 6.31 10.40
CA VAL A 17 13.42 5.33 11.39
C VAL A 17 12.96 3.90 11.04
N LEU A 18 11.76 3.75 10.46
CA LEU A 18 11.18 2.45 10.11
C LEU A 18 11.77 1.85 8.82
N GLY A 19 12.49 2.64 8.01
CA GLY A 19 12.95 2.23 6.68
C GLY A 19 13.75 0.91 6.66
N LYS A 20 14.62 0.67 7.66
CA LYS A 20 15.40 -0.59 7.74
C LYS A 20 14.51 -1.81 8.01
N VAL A 21 13.51 -1.66 8.88
CA VAL A 21 12.60 -2.75 9.24
C VAL A 21 11.69 -3.08 8.06
N LEU A 22 11.13 -2.05 7.41
CA LEU A 22 10.32 -2.20 6.20
C LEU A 22 11.10 -2.90 5.08
N ALA A 23 12.35 -2.48 4.82
CA ALA A 23 13.21 -3.11 3.82
C ALA A 23 13.46 -4.60 4.09
N LYS A 24 13.70 -4.97 5.36
CA LYS A 24 13.92 -6.36 5.76
C LYS A 24 12.66 -7.20 5.63
N ARG A 25 11.50 -6.69 6.08
CA ARG A 25 10.19 -7.34 5.95
C ARG A 25 9.84 -7.61 4.49
N ALA A 26 10.03 -6.61 3.64
CA ALA A 26 9.73 -6.67 2.23
C ALA A 26 10.74 -7.50 1.40
N GLY A 27 11.78 -8.07 2.04
CA GLY A 27 12.83 -8.82 1.34
C GLY A 27 13.59 -7.97 0.31
N PHE A 28 13.71 -6.66 0.55
CA PHE A 28 14.29 -5.69 -0.40
C PHE A 28 13.59 -5.67 -1.77
N ALA A 29 12.28 -5.91 -1.79
CA ALA A 29 11.42 -5.85 -2.97
C ALA A 29 10.17 -5.01 -2.69
N CYS A 30 9.42 -4.67 -3.74
CA CYS A 30 8.12 -4.03 -3.61
C CYS A 30 7.12 -5.00 -2.97
N GLU A 31 6.43 -4.57 -1.91
CA GLU A 31 5.44 -5.41 -1.21
C GLU A 31 4.16 -5.64 -2.03
N TRP A 32 3.99 -4.94 -3.16
CA TRP A 32 2.87 -5.16 -4.06
C TRP A 32 3.20 -6.06 -5.24
N CYS A 33 4.25 -5.72 -6.00
CA CYS A 33 4.57 -6.37 -7.27
C CYS A 33 5.86 -7.19 -7.24
N GLU A 34 6.52 -7.30 -6.09
CA GLU A 34 7.82 -7.97 -5.91
C GLU A 34 8.97 -7.36 -6.75
N GLY A 35 8.70 -6.26 -7.45
CA GLY A 35 9.66 -5.56 -8.27
C GLY A 35 10.79 -4.93 -7.45
N LYS A 36 11.99 -4.95 -8.03
CA LYS A 36 13.15 -4.21 -7.51
C LYS A 36 13.19 -2.83 -8.16
N GLY A 37 13.66 -1.82 -7.44
CA GLY A 37 13.74 -0.45 -7.98
C GLY A 37 13.88 0.60 -6.88
N ASP A 38 13.37 1.80 -7.15
CA ASP A 38 13.27 2.88 -6.16
C ASP A 38 12.19 2.55 -5.13
N LEU A 39 12.57 1.81 -4.10
CA LEU A 39 11.73 1.38 -2.99
C LEU A 39 11.64 2.47 -1.93
N ARG A 40 10.43 2.89 -1.59
CA ARG A 40 10.19 3.90 -0.56
C ARG A 40 8.99 3.51 0.30
N PRO A 41 8.99 3.89 1.60
CA PRO A 41 7.79 3.80 2.42
C PRO A 41 6.65 4.58 1.77
N TRP A 42 5.49 3.95 1.72
CA TRP A 42 4.22 4.51 1.33
C TRP A 42 3.24 4.31 2.48
N ASP A 43 2.45 5.33 2.73
CA ASP A 43 1.65 5.46 3.93
C ASP A 43 0.18 5.34 3.58
N TYR A 44 -0.42 4.24 4.05
CA TYR A 44 -1.82 3.94 3.80
C TYR A 44 -2.75 4.76 4.71
N LEU A 45 -2.27 5.16 5.90
CA LEU A 45 -3.03 5.93 6.90
C LEU A 45 -2.23 7.15 7.37
N PRO A 46 -2.14 8.21 6.54
CA PRO A 46 -1.36 9.41 6.84
C PRO A 46 -1.83 10.18 8.09
N ASP A 47 -3.07 9.96 8.52
CA ASP A 47 -3.65 10.57 9.72
C ASP A 47 -3.35 9.79 11.02
N ALA A 48 -2.84 8.55 10.90
CA ALA A 48 -2.42 7.72 12.03
C ALA A 48 -0.91 7.84 12.28
N GLU A 49 -0.46 7.34 13.43
CA GLU A 49 0.97 7.24 13.73
C GLU A 49 1.65 6.24 12.75
N PRO A 50 2.80 6.60 12.15
CA PRO A 50 3.54 5.69 11.29
C PRO A 50 4.01 4.45 12.06
N SER A 51 3.70 3.27 11.53
CA SER A 51 4.11 1.98 12.08
C SER A 51 4.39 0.99 10.96
N GLU A 52 4.85 -0.20 11.30
CA GLU A 52 4.99 -1.29 10.32
C GLU A 52 3.64 -1.65 9.69
N GLU A 53 2.53 -1.53 10.41
CA GLU A 53 1.20 -1.89 9.90
C GLU A 53 0.60 -0.81 8.98
N THR A 54 0.97 0.46 9.19
CA THR A 54 0.46 1.60 8.39
C THR A 54 1.34 1.94 7.17
N LEU A 55 2.56 1.40 7.12
CA LEU A 55 3.50 1.62 6.02
C LEU A 55 3.74 0.36 5.18
N ALA A 56 3.78 0.54 3.86
CA ALA A 56 4.25 -0.46 2.89
C ALA A 56 5.50 0.04 2.15
N LEU A 57 6.38 -0.85 1.74
CA LEU A 57 7.54 -0.54 0.92
C LEU A 57 7.21 -0.77 -0.55
N LEU A 58 7.05 0.31 -1.31
CA LEU A 58 6.58 0.25 -2.69
C LEU A 58 7.63 0.78 -3.66
N CYS A 59 7.69 0.21 -4.87
CA CYS A 59 8.43 0.78 -5.99
C CYS A 59 7.70 2.01 -6.56
N SER A 60 8.38 2.81 -7.38
CA SER A 60 7.80 4.02 -7.99
C SER A 60 6.47 3.75 -8.70
N ARG A 61 6.40 2.70 -9.52
CA ARG A 61 5.19 2.34 -10.28
C ARG A 61 4.00 2.02 -9.39
N CYS A 62 4.22 1.33 -8.28
CA CYS A 62 3.15 0.97 -7.33
C CYS A 62 2.69 2.19 -6.52
N ARG A 63 3.60 3.10 -6.17
CA ARG A 63 3.23 4.38 -5.53
C ARG A 63 2.36 5.23 -6.46
N GLU A 64 2.70 5.31 -7.75
CA GLU A 64 1.85 6.01 -8.72
C GLU A 64 0.43 5.40 -8.81
N LEU A 65 0.31 4.07 -8.77
CA LEU A 65 -1.00 3.41 -8.71
C LEU A 65 -1.77 3.79 -7.43
N ALA A 66 -1.08 3.81 -6.29
CA ALA A 66 -1.65 4.24 -5.02
C ALA A 66 -2.16 5.68 -5.06
N ASP A 67 -1.41 6.56 -5.74
CA ASP A 67 -1.74 7.98 -5.94
C ASP A 67 -2.85 8.20 -6.99
N GLY A 68 -3.37 7.13 -7.60
CA GLY A 68 -4.53 7.16 -8.50
C GLY A 68 -4.22 7.07 -9.99
N ARG A 69 -2.97 6.76 -10.39
CA ARG A 69 -2.67 6.38 -11.77
C ARG A 69 -3.50 5.15 -12.15
N LYS A 70 -4.08 5.17 -13.35
CA LYS A 70 -4.74 4.00 -13.93
C LYS A 70 -3.67 2.98 -14.35
N GLY A 71 -3.71 1.78 -13.74
CA GLY A 71 -2.89 0.65 -14.15
C GLY A 71 -3.50 -0.11 -15.31
N ASP A 72 -2.66 -0.76 -16.11
CA ASP A 72 -3.12 -1.74 -17.11
C ASP A 72 -3.41 -3.11 -16.47
N ALA A 73 -3.99 -4.03 -17.23
CA ALA A 73 -4.35 -5.36 -16.75
C ALA A 73 -3.15 -6.15 -16.19
N HIS A 74 -1.95 -5.99 -16.76
CA HIS A 74 -0.75 -6.67 -16.31
C HIS A 74 -0.27 -6.11 -14.96
N GLU A 75 -0.25 -4.79 -14.81
CA GLU A 75 0.09 -4.12 -13.56
C GLU A 75 -0.87 -4.47 -12.43
N LEU A 76 -2.18 -4.45 -12.71
CA LEU A 76 -3.22 -4.77 -11.74
C LEU A 76 -3.13 -6.23 -11.30
N ARG A 77 -2.91 -7.15 -12.24
CA ARG A 77 -2.65 -8.56 -11.89
C ARG A 77 -1.38 -8.66 -11.05
N GLY A 78 -0.33 -7.92 -11.40
CA GLY A 78 0.96 -7.93 -10.70
C GLY A 78 0.87 -7.60 -9.21
N ILE A 79 -0.13 -6.80 -8.78
CA ILE A 79 -0.32 -6.45 -7.36
C ILE A 79 -1.34 -7.33 -6.64
N ARG A 80 -2.02 -8.25 -7.34
CA ARG A 80 -3.10 -9.07 -6.77
C ARG A 80 -2.66 -9.84 -5.53
N ASN A 81 -1.46 -10.41 -5.53
CA ASN A 81 -1.01 -11.26 -4.43
C ASN A 81 -0.86 -10.49 -3.10
N ALA A 82 -0.71 -9.17 -3.15
CA ALA A 82 -0.66 -8.34 -1.94
C ALA A 82 -1.93 -8.42 -1.09
N LEU A 83 -3.08 -8.78 -1.68
CA LEU A 83 -4.35 -8.96 -0.97
C LEU A 83 -4.28 -10.01 0.16
N TRP A 84 -3.37 -10.99 0.08
CA TRP A 84 -3.16 -12.01 1.11
C TRP A 84 -2.00 -11.69 2.05
N SER A 85 -1.51 -10.46 2.05
CA SER A 85 -0.53 -10.03 3.04
C SER A 85 -1.15 -9.90 4.42
N GLN A 86 -0.40 -10.28 5.45
CA GLN A 86 -0.78 -10.04 6.85
C GLN A 86 -0.56 -8.58 7.28
N VAL A 87 0.06 -7.76 6.43
CA VAL A 87 0.33 -6.34 6.70
C VAL A 87 -0.82 -5.50 6.14
N PRO A 88 -1.58 -4.76 6.96
CA PRO A 88 -2.73 -3.98 6.50
C PRO A 88 -2.38 -2.98 5.39
N ALA A 89 -1.30 -2.21 5.53
CA ALA A 89 -0.85 -1.27 4.49
C ALA A 89 -0.56 -1.93 3.14
N VAL A 90 -0.18 -3.21 3.14
CA VAL A 90 0.07 -3.97 1.92
C VAL A 90 -1.25 -4.47 1.33
N ALA A 91 -2.05 -5.20 2.12
CA ALA A 91 -3.28 -5.84 1.66
C ALA A 91 -4.38 -4.83 1.33
N GLU A 92 -4.73 -3.98 2.29
CA GLU A 92 -5.80 -2.99 2.15
C GLU A 92 -5.41 -1.89 1.17
N GLY A 93 -4.13 -1.50 1.15
CA GLY A 93 -3.59 -0.55 0.19
C GLY A 93 -3.75 -1.04 -1.26
N ALA A 94 -3.36 -2.28 -1.54
CA ALA A 94 -3.54 -2.89 -2.85
C ALA A 94 -5.03 -3.02 -3.21
N ALA A 95 -5.87 -3.42 -2.26
CA ALA A 95 -7.31 -3.54 -2.48
C ALA A 95 -7.97 -2.21 -2.85
N ARG A 96 -7.56 -1.09 -2.23
CA ARG A 96 -8.06 0.25 -2.59
C ARG A 96 -7.70 0.66 -4.02
N VAL A 97 -6.54 0.24 -4.52
CA VAL A 97 -6.15 0.44 -5.93
C VAL A 97 -6.98 -0.45 -6.84
N LEU A 98 -7.09 -1.74 -6.51
CA LEU A 98 -7.80 -2.73 -7.32
C LEU A 98 -9.30 -2.44 -7.41
N ALA A 99 -9.95 -2.09 -6.30
CA ALA A 99 -11.37 -1.74 -6.29
C ALA A 99 -11.72 -0.60 -7.26
N LYS A 100 -10.79 0.31 -7.52
CA LYS A 100 -10.96 1.41 -8.49
C LYS A 100 -10.79 0.97 -9.95
N SER A 101 -10.13 -0.15 -10.24
CA SER A 101 -9.86 -0.59 -11.61
C SER A 101 -11.09 -1.17 -12.32
N ARG A 102 -12.07 -1.68 -11.55
CA ARG A 102 -13.29 -2.34 -12.05
C ARG A 102 -13.03 -3.57 -12.92
N GLU A 103 -11.85 -4.19 -12.79
CA GLU A 103 -11.54 -5.47 -13.41
C GLU A 103 -12.50 -6.57 -12.88
N PRO A 104 -12.99 -7.50 -13.72
CA PRO A 104 -14.01 -8.47 -13.32
C PRO A 104 -13.61 -9.37 -12.13
N TRP A 105 -12.33 -9.71 -12.03
CA TRP A 105 -11.78 -10.60 -11.01
C TRP A 105 -11.55 -9.92 -9.65
N VAL A 106 -11.57 -8.58 -9.59
CA VAL A 106 -11.18 -7.83 -8.39
C VAL A 106 -12.14 -8.09 -7.23
N ARG A 107 -13.45 -8.17 -7.52
CA ARG A 107 -14.46 -8.38 -6.49
C ARG A 107 -14.22 -9.69 -5.75
N GLU A 108 -14.17 -10.79 -6.50
CA GLU A 108 -13.89 -12.13 -5.97
C GLU A 108 -12.55 -12.17 -5.23
N ALA A 109 -11.49 -11.57 -5.81
CA ALA A 109 -10.18 -11.53 -5.16
C ALA A 109 -10.19 -10.78 -3.81
N ILE A 110 -10.94 -9.69 -3.68
CA ILE A 110 -11.09 -8.97 -2.41
C ILE A 110 -11.94 -9.79 -1.43
N GLU A 111 -13.00 -10.44 -1.87
CA GLU A 111 -13.86 -11.30 -1.03
C GLU A 111 -13.06 -12.45 -0.40
N GLU A 112 -12.20 -13.11 -1.19
CA GLU A 112 -11.35 -14.24 -0.78
C GLU A 112 -10.05 -13.84 -0.04
N SER A 113 -9.79 -12.54 0.07
CA SER A 113 -8.58 -12.02 0.73
C SER A 113 -8.63 -12.09 2.26
N LEU A 114 -7.49 -11.82 2.91
CA LEU A 114 -7.35 -11.77 4.37
C LEU A 114 -7.67 -10.37 4.96
N ILE A 115 -8.20 -9.47 4.14
CA ILE A 115 -8.52 -8.10 4.53
C ILE A 115 -9.64 -8.07 5.57
N ASP A 116 -9.62 -7.07 6.45
CA ASP A 116 -10.70 -6.84 7.42
C ASP A 116 -12.08 -6.72 6.74
N GLU A 117 -13.08 -7.38 7.32
CA GLU A 117 -14.43 -7.45 6.75
C GLU A 117 -15.10 -6.07 6.64
N ALA A 118 -14.80 -5.12 7.53
CA ALA A 118 -15.31 -3.75 7.43
C ALA A 118 -14.70 -3.04 6.21
N VAL A 119 -13.42 -3.28 5.92
CA VAL A 119 -12.73 -2.74 4.74
C VAL A 119 -13.28 -3.39 3.47
N LYS A 120 -13.50 -4.71 3.44
CA LYS A 120 -14.14 -5.38 2.30
C LYS A 120 -15.52 -4.78 2.00
N ALA A 121 -16.35 -4.60 3.03
CA ALA A 121 -17.67 -3.97 2.89
C ALA A 121 -17.58 -2.52 2.36
N GLU A 122 -16.59 -1.75 2.79
CA GLU A 122 -16.32 -0.39 2.27
C GLU A 122 -15.92 -0.39 0.78
N LEU A 123 -15.14 -1.37 0.34
CA LEU A 123 -14.60 -1.43 -1.02
C LEU A 123 -15.55 -2.03 -2.04
N LEU A 124 -16.42 -2.95 -1.61
CA LEU A 124 -17.31 -3.71 -2.50
C LEU A 124 -18.72 -3.13 -2.61
N ARG A 125 -19.01 -2.06 -1.86
CA ARG A 125 -20.27 -1.32 -1.95
C ARG A 125 -20.54 -0.70 -3.32
#